data_AF-A0A2Z3JGE3-F1
#
_entry.id   AF-A0A2Z3JGE3-F1
#
_cell.length_a   1.000
_cell.length_b   1.000
_cell.length_c   1.000
_cell.angle_alpha   90.00
_cell.angle_beta   90.00
_cell.angle_gamma   90.00
#
_symmetry.space_group_name_H-M   'P 1'
#
loop_
_entity.id
_entity.type
_entity.pdbx_description
1 polymer ?
#
loop_
_entity_poly.entity_id
_entity_poly.type
_entity_poly.pdbx_seq_one_letter_code
_entity_poly.pdbx_strand_id
1 'polypeptide(L)'
;MTASAPRPDRGQRGFELDAHVTLSRPRTAGEVETLLRGFGAAVEPYGTDEVRSARVSGQVSPELAREQLRALIESGEAARIELGLRGFLRSATGQTEWMPWRRNVVLARGQWQDVKFEEGLRYVLE
;
A
#
# COMPACT_ATOMS: atom_id res chain seq x y z
N MET A 1 22.99 -4.13 26.74
CA MET A 1 22.11 -2.95 26.75
C MET A 1 21.22 -3.05 25.52
N THR A 2 19.98 -3.50 25.68
CA THR A 2 19.02 -3.73 24.59
C THR A 2 18.40 -2.40 24.18
N ALA A 3 18.64 -1.97 22.93
CA ALA A 3 18.01 -0.79 22.36
C ALA A 3 16.52 -1.05 22.19
N SER A 4 15.69 -0.30 22.90
CA SER A 4 14.25 -0.26 22.68
C SER A 4 13.99 0.59 21.44
N ALA A 5 13.35 0.03 20.41
CA ALA A 5 12.93 0.79 19.24
C ALA A 5 12.01 1.95 19.68
N PRO A 6 12.14 3.16 19.11
CA PRO A 6 11.33 4.30 19.53
C PRO A 6 9.85 4.01 19.26
N ARG A 7 9.01 4.15 20.29
CA ARG A 7 7.55 4.20 20.12
C ARG A 7 7.21 5.42 19.25
N PRO A 8 6.28 5.31 18.28
CA PRO A 8 5.91 6.45 17.47
C PRO A 8 5.32 7.55 18.37
N ASP A 9 5.89 8.76 18.25
CA ASP A 9 5.50 9.93 19.02
C ASP A 9 4.09 10.39 18.66
N ARG A 10 3.35 10.78 19.70
CA ARG A 10 1.95 11.25 19.61
C ARG A 10 1.89 12.58 18.87
N GLY A 11 0.97 12.75 17.92
CA GLY A 11 0.83 13.99 17.13
C GLY A 11 1.70 14.06 15.86
N GLN A 12 2.22 12.92 15.40
CA GLN A 12 3.14 12.85 14.25
C GLN A 12 2.38 12.95 12.92
N ARG A 13 2.89 13.84 12.05
CA ARG A 13 2.58 13.86 10.62
C ARG A 13 3.60 13.01 9.89
N GLY A 14 3.17 12.31 8.85
CA GLY A 14 4.08 11.52 8.03
C GLY A 14 3.40 11.03 6.77
N PHE A 15 4.14 10.21 6.04
CA PHE A 15 3.64 9.51 4.86
C PHE A 15 3.88 8.02 5.03
N GLU A 16 2.94 7.21 4.57
CA GLU A 16 3.11 5.77 4.52
C GLU A 16 2.52 5.22 3.23
N LEU A 17 2.94 4.01 2.83
CA LEU A 17 2.35 3.35 1.68
C LEU A 17 0.86 3.16 1.95
N ASP A 18 0.05 3.54 0.99
CA ASP A 18 -1.37 3.21 0.90
C ASP A 18 -1.60 2.64 -0.48
N ALA A 19 -1.84 1.33 -0.57
CA ALA A 19 -2.11 0.64 -1.83
C ALA A 19 -3.44 -0.11 -1.76
N HIS A 20 -4.27 0.04 -2.77
CA HIS A 20 -5.44 -0.78 -3.03
C HIS A 20 -5.19 -1.64 -4.25
N VAL A 21 -5.25 -2.96 -4.05
CA VAL A 21 -5.07 -3.95 -5.11
C VAL A 21 -6.41 -4.57 -5.40
N THR A 22 -6.89 -4.46 -6.63
CA THR A 22 -8.00 -5.26 -7.15
C THR A 22 -7.43 -6.47 -7.85
N LEU A 23 -7.91 -7.66 -7.52
CA LEU A 23 -7.40 -8.94 -8.01
C LEU A 23 -8.03 -9.32 -9.36
N SER A 24 -7.24 -9.98 -10.22
CA SER A 24 -7.71 -10.48 -11.53
C SER A 24 -8.74 -11.59 -11.40
N ARG A 25 -8.70 -12.34 -10.30
CA ARG A 25 -9.70 -13.35 -9.93
C ARG A 25 -9.91 -13.35 -8.42
N PRO A 26 -11.10 -13.72 -7.92
CA PRO A 26 -11.32 -13.82 -6.49
C PRO A 26 -10.40 -14.84 -5.82
N ARG A 27 -10.08 -14.59 -4.55
CA ARG A 27 -9.21 -15.38 -3.68
C ARG A 27 -9.77 -15.42 -2.26
N THR A 28 -9.33 -16.37 -1.44
CA THR A 28 -9.57 -16.33 0.01
C THR A 28 -8.68 -15.28 0.68
N ALA A 29 -9.08 -14.78 1.86
CA ALA A 29 -8.31 -13.79 2.61
C ALA A 29 -6.87 -14.26 2.89
N GLY A 30 -6.68 -15.53 3.28
CA GLY A 30 -5.34 -16.08 3.55
C GLY A 30 -4.44 -16.15 2.32
N GLU A 31 -5.00 -16.40 1.13
CA GLU A 31 -4.25 -16.34 -0.14
C GLU A 31 -3.86 -14.89 -0.46
N VAL A 32 -4.75 -13.92 -0.21
CA VAL A 32 -4.47 -12.50 -0.45
C VAL A 32 -3.41 -11.97 0.50
N GLU A 33 -3.49 -12.32 1.79
CA GLU A 33 -2.43 -12.02 2.76
C GLU A 33 -1.10 -12.61 2.32
N THR A 34 -1.08 -13.87 1.88
CA THR A 34 0.13 -14.53 1.39
C THR A 34 0.69 -13.85 0.15
N LEU A 35 -0.16 -13.46 -0.80
CA LEU A 35 0.21 -12.77 -2.03
C LEU A 35 0.85 -11.40 -1.75
N LEU A 36 0.28 -10.63 -0.81
CA LEU A 36 0.67 -9.24 -0.57
C LEU A 36 1.66 -9.05 0.58
N ARG A 37 1.97 -10.10 1.35
CA ARG A 37 2.91 -10.02 2.50
C ARG A 37 4.28 -9.47 2.13
N GLY A 38 4.70 -9.62 0.87
CA GLY A 38 6.01 -9.18 0.38
C GLY A 38 6.22 -7.67 0.53
N PHE A 39 5.16 -6.87 0.57
CA PHE A 39 5.22 -5.43 0.84
C PHE A 39 5.75 -5.09 2.23
N GLY A 40 5.78 -6.03 3.18
CA GLY A 40 6.26 -5.77 4.54
C GLY A 40 5.38 -4.81 5.35
N ALA A 41 4.12 -4.64 4.93
CA ALA A 41 3.12 -3.77 5.53
C ALA A 41 1.85 -4.54 5.90
N ALA A 42 0.94 -3.88 6.64
CA ALA A 42 -0.32 -4.50 7.01
C ALA A 42 -1.18 -4.74 5.77
N VAL A 43 -1.71 -5.95 5.64
CA VAL A 43 -2.63 -6.34 4.58
C VAL A 43 -4.03 -6.47 5.17
N GLU A 44 -5.01 -5.81 4.56
CA GLU A 44 -6.42 -5.84 4.94
C GLU A 44 -7.24 -6.31 3.74
N PRO A 45 -7.56 -7.62 3.66
CA PRO A 45 -8.46 -8.17 2.66
C PRO A 45 -9.90 -7.64 2.87
N TYR A 46 -10.58 -7.26 1.79
CA TYR A 46 -11.99 -6.87 1.84
C TYR A 46 -12.89 -8.08 1.63
N GLY A 47 -13.07 -8.86 2.70
CA GLY A 47 -13.87 -10.08 2.74
C GLY A 47 -13.08 -11.28 3.28
N THR A 48 -13.72 -12.46 3.29
CA THR A 48 -13.12 -13.71 3.79
C THR A 48 -12.94 -14.74 2.69
N ASP A 49 -14.03 -15.17 2.05
CA ASP A 49 -14.01 -16.34 1.15
C ASP A 49 -13.87 -15.95 -0.32
N GLU A 50 -14.46 -14.83 -0.73
CA GLU A 50 -14.39 -14.28 -2.09
C GLU A 50 -13.85 -12.84 -2.06
N VAL A 51 -12.57 -12.69 -1.76
CA VAL A 51 -11.88 -11.40 -1.76
C VAL A 51 -11.54 -11.02 -3.19
N ARG A 52 -11.98 -9.82 -3.60
CA ARG A 52 -11.64 -9.22 -4.91
C ARG A 52 -10.70 -8.04 -4.79
N SER A 53 -10.52 -7.49 -3.59
CA SER A 53 -9.64 -6.36 -3.37
C SER A 53 -9.08 -6.38 -1.96
N ALA A 54 -7.91 -5.80 -1.78
CA ALA A 54 -7.28 -5.65 -0.48
C ALA A 54 -6.49 -4.35 -0.40
N ARG A 55 -6.29 -3.89 0.82
CA ARG A 55 -5.44 -2.75 1.14
C ARG A 55 -4.11 -3.21 1.72
N VAL A 56 -3.04 -2.56 1.30
CA VAL A 56 -1.73 -2.66 1.92
C VAL A 56 -1.38 -1.28 2.46
N SER A 57 -1.14 -1.18 3.77
CA SER A 57 -0.83 0.10 4.40
C SER A 57 0.26 -0.01 5.46
N GLY A 58 1.22 0.93 5.43
CA GLY A 58 2.28 1.01 6.43
C GLY A 58 3.59 1.60 5.92
N GLN A 59 4.58 1.69 6.82
CA GLN A 59 5.92 2.18 6.51
C GLN A 59 6.67 1.13 5.67
N VAL A 60 7.03 1.50 4.44
CA VAL A 60 7.74 0.64 3.49
C VAL A 60 8.79 1.50 2.77
N SER A 61 9.99 0.96 2.54
CA SER A 61 10.97 1.68 1.72
C SER A 61 10.50 1.76 0.26
N PRO A 62 10.77 2.86 -0.47
CA PRO A 62 10.41 2.97 -1.87
C PRO A 62 10.97 1.82 -2.73
N GLU A 63 12.15 1.30 -2.40
CA GLU A 63 12.80 0.20 -3.11
C GLU A 63 12.00 -1.10 -2.97
N LEU A 64 11.59 -1.45 -1.74
CA LEU A 64 10.77 -2.64 -1.49
C LEU A 64 9.40 -2.49 -2.15
N ALA A 65 8.76 -1.31 -2.04
CA ALA A 65 7.47 -1.06 -2.67
C ALA A 65 7.54 -1.20 -4.20
N ARG A 66 8.64 -0.75 -4.85
CA ARG A 66 8.87 -0.94 -6.29
C ARG A 66 9.07 -2.40 -6.66
N GLU A 67 9.87 -3.13 -5.90
CA GLU A 67 10.12 -4.56 -6.14
C GLU A 67 8.82 -5.37 -6.08
N GLN A 68 7.99 -5.10 -5.07
CA GLN A 68 6.73 -5.81 -4.86
C GLN A 68 5.66 -5.40 -5.87
N LEU A 69 5.61 -4.11 -6.26
CA LEU A 69 4.78 -3.66 -7.36
C LEU A 69 5.14 -4.41 -8.66
N ARG A 70 6.43 -4.51 -8.99
CA ARG A 70 6.91 -5.23 -10.16
C ARG A 70 6.46 -6.69 -10.13
N ALA A 71 6.71 -7.40 -9.03
CA ALA A 71 6.32 -8.81 -8.89
C ALA A 71 4.81 -9.01 -9.04
N LEU A 72 4.00 -8.12 -8.45
CA LEU A 72 2.55 -8.17 -8.55
C LEU A 72 2.05 -7.90 -9.99
N ILE A 73 2.68 -6.98 -10.71
CA ILE A 73 2.38 -6.72 -12.12
C ILE A 73 2.73 -7.92 -12.99
N GLU A 74 3.95 -8.44 -12.84
CA GLU A 74 4.50 -9.57 -13.63
C GLU A 74 3.74 -10.88 -13.40
N SER A 75 3.25 -11.11 -12.17
CA SER A 75 2.43 -12.30 -11.86
C SER A 75 1.05 -12.31 -12.53
N GLY A 76 0.56 -11.15 -12.98
CA GLY A 76 -0.80 -11.02 -13.54
C GLY A 76 -1.92 -11.09 -12.50
N GLU A 77 -1.60 -11.13 -11.21
CA GLU A 77 -2.53 -11.38 -10.11
C GLU A 77 -3.44 -10.19 -9.77
N ALA A 78 -2.98 -8.97 -10.04
CA ALA A 78 -3.79 -7.76 -9.91
C ALA A 78 -4.47 -7.38 -11.23
N ALA A 79 -5.73 -6.96 -11.22
CA ALA A 79 -6.42 -6.32 -12.34
C ALA A 79 -6.17 -4.80 -12.38
N ARG A 80 -6.14 -4.17 -11.21
CA ARG A 80 -5.95 -2.73 -11.01
C ARG A 80 -5.16 -2.51 -9.73
N ILE A 81 -4.25 -1.54 -9.74
CA ILE A 81 -3.49 -1.16 -8.55
C ILE A 81 -3.57 0.35 -8.38
N GLU A 82 -4.05 0.81 -7.23
CA GLU A 82 -3.92 2.20 -6.80
C GLU A 82 -2.89 2.24 -5.68
N LEU A 83 -1.84 3.05 -5.79
CA LEU A 83 -0.82 3.11 -4.74
C LEU A 83 -0.13 4.45 -4.64
N GLY A 84 0.38 4.78 -3.46
CA GLY A 84 1.18 5.97 -3.25
C GLY A 84 1.62 6.14 -1.80
N LEU A 85 2.40 7.18 -1.54
CA LEU A 85 2.72 7.59 -0.18
C LEU A 85 1.65 8.57 0.30
N ARG A 86 0.72 8.09 1.13
CA ARG A 86 -0.39 8.91 1.63
C ARG A 86 -0.02 9.61 2.91
N GLY A 87 -0.30 10.91 2.97
CA GLY A 87 -0.11 11.70 4.18
C GLY A 87 -1.08 11.26 5.28
N PHE A 88 -0.60 11.25 6.51
CA PHE A 88 -1.43 10.99 7.69
C PHE A 88 -1.12 11.97 8.82
N LEU A 89 -2.08 12.12 9.73
CA LEU A 89 -1.93 12.73 11.04
C LEU A 89 -2.31 11.71 12.11
N ARG A 90 -1.34 11.27 12.91
CA ARG A 90 -1.60 10.38 14.06
C ARG A 90 -1.90 11.23 15.27
N SER A 91 -3.15 11.20 15.72
CA SER A 91 -3.60 11.87 16.95
C SER A 91 -2.88 11.31 18.18
N ALA A 92 -2.91 12.06 19.28
CA ALA A 92 -2.30 11.62 20.53
C ALA A 92 -2.99 10.39 21.15
N THR A 93 -4.22 10.08 20.72
CA THR A 93 -5.01 8.90 21.13
C THR A 93 -4.83 7.71 20.19
N GLY A 94 -3.98 7.83 19.17
CA GLY A 94 -3.64 6.74 18.23
C GLY A 94 -4.57 6.60 17.03
N GLN A 95 -5.60 7.45 16.90
CA GLN A 95 -6.38 7.52 15.66
C GLN A 95 -5.54 8.13 14.54
N THR A 96 -5.55 7.49 13.37
CA THR A 96 -4.91 7.98 12.15
C THR A 96 -5.93 8.71 11.29
N GLU A 97 -5.74 10.00 11.08
CA GLU A 97 -6.48 10.77 10.09
C GLU A 97 -5.70 10.76 8.77
N TRP A 98 -6.35 10.33 7.70
CA TRP A 98 -5.73 10.26 6.38
C TRP A 98 -5.94 11.54 5.60
N MET A 99 -4.84 12.15 5.17
CA MET A 99 -4.89 13.37 4.36
C MET A 99 -5.41 13.04 2.95
N PRO A 100 -6.07 14.00 2.27
CA PRO A 100 -6.43 13.83 0.88
C PRO A 100 -5.19 13.72 0.00
N TRP A 101 -5.32 12.98 -1.11
CA TRP A 101 -4.29 12.94 -2.14
C TRP A 101 -4.15 14.31 -2.79
N ARG A 102 -2.91 14.76 -2.97
CA ARG A 102 -2.62 16.02 -3.67
C ARG A 102 -2.98 15.93 -5.15
N ARG A 103 -2.71 14.77 -5.76
CA ARG A 103 -2.98 14.51 -7.18
C ARG A 103 -3.01 13.01 -7.47
N ASN A 104 -3.78 12.65 -8.49
CA ASN A 104 -3.76 11.31 -9.09
C ASN A 104 -2.93 11.31 -10.39
N VAL A 105 -2.17 10.24 -10.61
CA VAL A 105 -1.43 9.98 -11.84
C VAL A 105 -1.92 8.65 -12.39
N VAL A 106 -2.57 8.67 -13.56
CA VAL A 106 -3.03 7.45 -14.22
C VAL A 106 -1.95 7.00 -15.19
N LEU A 107 -1.58 5.72 -15.10
CA LEU A 107 -0.53 5.10 -15.89
C LEU A 107 -1.08 3.80 -16.46
N ALA A 108 -0.69 3.47 -17.70
CA ALA A 108 -0.96 2.14 -18.22
C ALA A 108 -0.17 1.12 -17.38
N ARG A 109 -0.71 -0.09 -17.23
CA ARG A 109 -0.06 -1.19 -16.49
C ARG A 109 1.42 -1.42 -16.85
N GLY A 110 1.78 -1.28 -18.12
CA GLY A 110 3.16 -1.43 -18.62
C GLY A 110 4.11 -0.26 -18.29
N GLN A 111 3.61 0.80 -17.66
CA GLN A 111 4.34 1.99 -17.25
C GLN A 111 4.62 2.01 -15.74
N TRP A 112 4.57 0.86 -15.06
CA TRP A 112 4.77 0.77 -13.61
C TRP A 112 6.11 1.36 -13.13
N GLN A 113 7.14 1.37 -13.98
CA GLN A 113 8.43 2.02 -13.72
C GLN A 113 8.34 3.53 -13.50
N ASP A 114 7.28 4.18 -13.98
CA ASP A 114 7.04 5.62 -13.81
C ASP A 114 6.43 5.97 -12.44
N VAL A 115 6.12 4.96 -11.62
CA VAL A 115 5.70 5.16 -10.22
C VAL A 115 6.89 5.63 -9.40
N LYS A 116 6.88 6.90 -8.98
CA LYS A 116 8.01 7.50 -8.25
C LYS A 116 7.88 7.46 -6.73
N PHE A 117 6.72 7.08 -6.20
CA PHE A 117 6.42 7.15 -4.76
C PHE A 117 6.65 8.55 -4.17
N GLU A 118 6.24 9.59 -4.91
CA GLU A 118 6.24 10.95 -4.37
C GLU A 118 5.13 11.11 -3.33
N GLU A 119 5.45 11.83 -2.26
CA GLU A 119 4.53 12.14 -1.17
C GLU A 119 3.24 12.83 -1.66
N GLY A 120 2.10 12.28 -1.24
CA GLY A 120 0.78 12.80 -1.57
C GLY A 120 0.31 12.53 -3.01
N LEU A 121 1.08 11.81 -3.83
CA LEU A 121 0.61 11.33 -5.14
C LEU A 121 0.03 9.92 -5.03
N ARG A 122 -1.15 9.73 -5.64
CA ARG A 122 -1.72 8.40 -5.91
C ARG A 122 -1.50 8.04 -7.36
N TYR A 123 -0.86 6.91 -7.61
CA TYR A 123 -0.72 6.29 -8.92
C TYR A 123 -1.85 5.28 -9.11
N VAL A 124 -2.46 5.29 -10.29
CA VAL A 124 -3.48 4.33 -10.70
C VAL A 124 -2.95 3.59 -11.91
N LEU A 125 -2.75 2.28 -11.76
CA LEU A 125 -2.29 1.37 -12.81
C LEU A 125 -3.48 0.53 -13.27
N GLU A 126 -3.87 0.72 -14.52
CA GLU A 126 -4.95 0.02 -15.22
C GLU A 126 -4.59 -0.32 -16.68
#